data_AF-A0A3D9AIQ6-F1
#
_entry.id   AF-A0A3D9AIQ6-F1
#
_cell.length_a   1.000
_cell.length_b   1.000
_cell.length_c   1.000
_cell.angle_alpha   90.00
_cell.angle_beta   90.00
_cell.angle_gamma   90.00
#
_symmetry.space_group_name_H-M   'P 1'
#
loop_
_entity.id
_entity.type
_entity.pdbx_description
1 polymer ?
#
loop_
_entity_poly.entity_id
_entity_poly.type
_entity_poly.pdbx_seq_one_letter_code
_entity_poly.pdbx_strand_id
1 'polypeptide(L)'
;MQRDCFSAFATKCTLAKQNYFNMYKNLLTSKLKFATLFTVLLGSASGLNAQQNALNFDGTDDYVQTNFPGILGNTARTVEAWVKLPTTTSGENLVTTWGSDNVNGGRFTVRINSVSGSYKLRIENKGGGINGNITLNDGNWHHIAVTYDNAILSNRYKLYVDGNLDVQGDISTLTNTVALTNMIIGRRINPSFGGFFNGSIDEVRV
;
A
#
# COMPACT_ATOMS: atom_id res chain seq x y z
N MET A 1 -62.03 -22.45 -40.60
CA MET A 1 -60.89 -21.78 -41.24
C MET A 1 -59.98 -21.22 -40.14
N GLN A 2 -59.27 -22.08 -39.40
CA GLN A 2 -58.35 -21.68 -38.32
C GLN A 2 -57.45 -22.85 -37.92
N ARG A 3 -56.78 -23.51 -38.88
CA ARG A 3 -55.74 -24.52 -38.60
C ARG A 3 -54.41 -24.28 -39.34
N ASP A 4 -54.31 -23.23 -40.16
CA ASP A 4 -53.17 -23.07 -41.08
C ASP A 4 -52.08 -22.09 -40.61
N CYS A 5 -52.22 -21.44 -39.45
CA CYS A 5 -51.20 -20.50 -38.96
C CYS A 5 -50.13 -21.13 -38.03
N PHE A 6 -50.32 -22.36 -37.54
CA PHE A 6 -49.38 -22.97 -36.57
C PHE A 6 -48.22 -23.74 -37.23
N SER A 7 -48.40 -24.27 -38.45
CA SER A 7 -47.39 -25.09 -39.13
C SER A 7 -46.25 -24.24 -39.74
N ALA A 8 -46.55 -23.04 -40.23
CA ALA A 8 -45.55 -22.15 -40.84
C ALA A 8 -44.52 -21.60 -39.84
N PHE A 9 -44.88 -21.47 -38.56
CA PHE A 9 -43.97 -20.99 -37.51
C PHE A 9 -43.01 -22.09 -37.04
N ALA A 10 -43.46 -23.35 -37.03
CA ALA A 10 -42.63 -24.50 -36.66
C ALA A 10 -41.50 -24.74 -37.68
N THR A 11 -41.78 -24.63 -38.98
CA THR A 11 -40.78 -24.87 -40.04
C THR A 11 -39.66 -23.83 -40.05
N LYS A 12 -39.97 -22.55 -39.76
CA LYS A 12 -38.95 -21.48 -39.66
C LYS A 12 -38.05 -21.63 -38.43
N CYS A 13 -38.56 -22.16 -37.32
CA CYS A 13 -37.78 -22.40 -36.10
C CYS A 13 -36.78 -23.56 -36.27
N THR A 14 -37.11 -24.58 -37.05
CA THR A 14 -36.24 -25.73 -37.35
C THR A 14 -35.07 -25.35 -38.26
N LEU A 15 -35.31 -24.51 -39.28
CA LEU A 15 -34.26 -24.02 -40.19
C LEU A 15 -33.22 -23.13 -39.48
N ALA A 16 -33.64 -22.33 -38.49
CA ALA A 16 -32.71 -21.55 -37.68
C ALA A 16 -31.79 -22.46 -36.84
N LYS A 17 -32.32 -23.51 -36.18
CA LYS A 17 -31.50 -24.46 -35.41
C LYS A 17 -30.48 -25.21 -36.27
N GLN A 18 -30.85 -25.60 -37.50
CA GLN A 18 -29.95 -26.31 -38.42
C GLN A 18 -28.78 -25.42 -38.87
N ASN A 19 -29.02 -24.14 -39.11
CA ASN A 19 -27.98 -23.18 -39.50
C ASN A 19 -27.02 -22.86 -38.35
N TYR A 20 -27.51 -22.72 -37.12
CA TYR A 20 -26.65 -22.58 -35.94
C TYR A 20 -25.78 -23.82 -35.73
N PHE A 21 -26.34 -25.03 -35.83
CA PHE A 21 -25.59 -26.28 -35.65
C PHE A 21 -24.47 -26.47 -36.69
N ASN A 22 -24.69 -26.05 -37.94
CA ASN A 22 -23.69 -26.10 -39.00
C ASN A 22 -22.58 -25.03 -38.82
N MET A 23 -22.92 -23.86 -38.26
CA MET A 23 -21.93 -22.84 -37.90
C MET A 23 -20.98 -23.30 -36.78
N TYR A 24 -21.49 -23.97 -35.73
CA TYR A 24 -20.65 -24.54 -34.67
C TYR A 24 -19.76 -25.70 -35.16
N LYS A 25 -20.25 -26.54 -36.09
CA LYS A 25 -19.43 -27.59 -36.72
C LYS A 25 -18.24 -27.02 -37.50
N ASN A 26 -18.41 -25.89 -38.18
CA ASN A 26 -17.32 -25.23 -38.90
C ASN A 26 -16.31 -24.55 -37.96
N LEU A 27 -16.76 -24.02 -36.81
CA LEU A 27 -15.88 -23.47 -35.77
C LEU A 27 -15.10 -24.54 -34.98
N LEU A 28 -15.63 -25.78 -34.89
CA LEU A 28 -14.97 -26.91 -34.22
C LEU A 28 -14.05 -27.73 -35.14
N THR A 29 -14.18 -27.61 -36.46
CA THR A 29 -13.31 -28.30 -37.44
C THR A 29 -12.13 -27.45 -37.92
N SER A 30 -12.09 -26.15 -37.62
CA SER A 30 -10.96 -25.27 -37.95
C SER A 30 -9.90 -25.12 -36.84
N LYS A 31 -10.01 -25.86 -35.72
CA LYS A 31 -9.06 -25.82 -34.60
C LYS A 31 -8.24 -27.10 -34.40
N LEU A 32 -8.17 -27.96 -35.42
CA LEU A 32 -7.41 -29.21 -35.35
C LEU A 32 -6.39 -29.36 -36.50
N LYS A 33 -5.57 -28.33 -36.72
CA LYS A 33 -4.28 -28.48 -37.41
C LYS A 33 -3.30 -27.47 -36.84
N PHE A 34 -2.61 -27.89 -35.78
CA PHE A 34 -1.21 -27.61 -35.45
C PHE A 34 -1.03 -28.02 -33.98
N ALA A 35 -0.84 -29.32 -33.79
CA ALA A 35 -0.12 -29.82 -32.62
C ALA A 35 1.33 -29.37 -32.77
N THR A 36 1.58 -28.09 -32.49
CA THR A 36 2.92 -27.63 -32.16
C THR A 36 3.04 -27.83 -30.67
N LEU A 37 3.93 -28.73 -30.31
CA LEU A 37 4.42 -29.00 -28.96
C LEU A 37 4.78 -27.67 -28.28
N PHE A 38 3.84 -27.07 -27.56
CA PHE A 38 4.17 -25.98 -26.63
C PHE A 38 4.57 -26.66 -25.33
N THR A 39 5.77 -27.22 -25.32
CA THR A 39 6.52 -27.33 -24.07
C THR A 39 6.59 -25.90 -23.55
N VAL A 40 5.73 -25.55 -22.59
CA VAL A 40 6.08 -24.44 -21.70
C VAL A 40 7.30 -25.00 -20.99
N LEU A 41 8.46 -24.69 -21.54
CA LEU A 41 9.67 -24.67 -20.78
C LEU A 41 9.32 -23.75 -19.62
N LEU A 42 9.01 -24.32 -18.46
CA LEU A 42 9.30 -23.70 -17.19
C LEU A 42 10.82 -23.55 -17.20
N GLY A 43 11.31 -22.61 -18.02
CA GLY A 43 12.58 -21.98 -17.80
C GLY A 43 12.41 -21.47 -16.40
N SER A 44 13.13 -22.11 -15.48
CA SER A 44 13.38 -21.55 -14.17
C SER A 44 13.53 -20.05 -14.38
N ALA A 45 12.61 -19.26 -13.83
CA ALA A 45 12.90 -17.87 -13.57
C ALA A 45 13.98 -17.86 -12.46
N SER A 46 15.15 -18.40 -12.79
CA SER A 46 16.37 -18.31 -12.04
C SER A 46 16.77 -16.85 -12.19
N GLY A 47 16.38 -16.07 -11.18
CA GLY A 47 16.92 -14.75 -10.96
C GLY A 47 16.31 -13.65 -11.82
N LEU A 48 15.02 -13.38 -11.67
CA LEU A 48 14.71 -11.99 -11.32
C LEU A 48 15.18 -11.83 -9.88
N ASN A 49 16.49 -11.63 -9.70
CA ASN A 49 16.93 -10.82 -8.59
C ASN A 49 16.34 -9.44 -8.88
N ALA A 50 15.06 -9.23 -8.54
CA ALA A 50 14.69 -7.95 -8.02
C ALA A 50 15.69 -7.77 -6.88
N GLN A 51 16.76 -7.03 -7.15
CA GLN A 51 17.74 -6.70 -6.14
C GLN A 51 16.90 -6.21 -4.97
N GLN A 52 16.97 -6.92 -3.84
CA GLN A 52 16.34 -6.45 -2.62
C GLN A 52 17.02 -5.12 -2.30
N ASN A 53 16.41 -4.03 -2.75
CA ASN A 53 16.86 -2.66 -2.55
C ASN A 53 16.41 -2.14 -1.18
N ALA A 54 15.58 -2.91 -0.49
CA ALA A 54 15.21 -2.68 0.89
C ALA A 54 16.45 -2.49 1.77
N LEU A 55 16.42 -1.43 2.56
CA LEU A 55 17.38 -1.22 3.63
C LEU A 55 16.91 -2.01 4.86
N ASN A 56 17.83 -2.74 5.48
CA ASN A 56 17.60 -3.42 6.75
C ASN A 56 18.10 -2.54 7.88
N PHE A 57 17.29 -2.44 8.93
CA PHE A 57 17.57 -1.68 10.14
C PHE A 57 17.48 -2.64 11.32
N ASP A 58 18.48 -2.61 12.20
CA ASP A 58 18.61 -3.56 13.30
C ASP A 58 17.82 -3.19 14.57
N GLY A 59 17.27 -1.97 14.62
CA GLY A 59 16.58 -1.43 15.79
C GLY A 59 17.49 -0.77 16.83
N THR A 60 18.75 -0.52 16.51
CA THR A 60 19.74 0.05 17.44
C THR A 60 20.17 1.46 17.05
N ASP A 61 20.76 1.64 15.86
CA ASP A 61 21.36 2.91 15.45
C ASP A 61 21.27 3.22 13.95
N ASP A 62 20.75 2.29 13.14
CA ASP A 62 20.61 2.46 11.69
C ASP A 62 19.61 3.56 11.31
N TYR A 63 19.97 4.40 10.34
CA TYR A 63 19.10 5.40 9.74
C TYR A 63 19.65 5.94 8.42
N VAL A 64 18.78 6.60 7.66
CA VAL A 64 19.19 7.44 6.52
C VAL A 64 18.87 8.89 6.83
N GLN A 65 19.88 9.76 6.77
CA GLN A 65 19.71 11.21 6.77
C GLN A 65 19.63 11.72 5.34
N THR A 66 18.55 12.45 5.02
CA THR A 66 18.44 13.13 3.73
C THR A 66 18.80 14.61 3.85
N ASN A 67 19.05 15.25 2.69
CA ASN A 67 19.13 16.71 2.58
C ASN A 67 17.77 17.37 2.32
N PHE A 68 16.71 16.57 2.20
CA PHE A 68 15.35 17.07 1.97
C PHE A 68 14.77 17.57 3.31
N PRO A 69 14.36 18.84 3.44
CA PRO A 69 13.78 19.36 4.68
C PRO A 69 12.45 18.71 5.06
N GLY A 70 11.85 17.92 4.15
CA GLY A 70 10.46 17.52 4.24
C GLY A 70 9.53 18.63 3.76
N ILE A 71 8.24 18.31 3.64
CA ILE A 71 7.23 19.32 3.33
C ILE A 71 6.93 20.09 4.62
N LEU A 72 7.07 21.42 4.57
CA LEU A 72 6.92 22.33 5.71
C LEU A 72 5.49 22.89 5.84
N GLY A 73 5.20 23.62 6.91
CA GLY A 73 3.93 24.29 7.13
C GLY A 73 2.74 23.33 7.19
N ASN A 74 1.59 23.76 6.67
CA ASN A 74 0.31 23.03 6.68
C ASN A 74 -0.18 22.62 5.28
N THR A 75 0.70 22.59 4.28
CA THR A 75 0.37 22.11 2.92
C THR A 75 -0.09 20.65 2.88
N ALA A 76 -0.79 20.23 1.83
CA ALA A 76 -1.10 18.81 1.68
C ALA A 76 0.18 17.99 1.45
N ARG A 77 0.21 16.76 1.94
CA ARG A 77 1.33 15.82 1.75
C ARG A 77 0.90 14.37 1.90
N THR A 78 1.66 13.49 1.26
CA THR A 78 1.52 12.04 1.39
C THR A 78 2.89 11.47 1.73
N VAL A 79 2.94 10.43 2.54
CA VAL A 79 4.13 9.60 2.72
C VAL A 79 3.71 8.17 2.47
N GLU A 80 4.49 7.43 1.68
CA GLU A 80 4.29 6.00 1.48
C GLU A 80 5.62 5.24 1.54
N ALA A 81 5.56 3.96 1.92
CA ALA A 81 6.70 3.06 1.94
C ALA A 81 6.23 1.60 1.94
N TRP A 82 7.10 0.69 1.52
CA TRP A 82 6.99 -0.71 1.89
C TRP A 82 7.73 -0.92 3.21
N VAL A 83 7.12 -1.66 4.14
CA VAL A 83 7.70 -1.99 5.44
C VAL A 83 7.54 -3.47 5.74
N LYS A 84 8.54 -4.07 6.40
CA LYS A 84 8.48 -5.44 6.91
C LYS A 84 9.05 -5.48 8.30
N LEU A 85 8.22 -5.83 9.28
CA LEU A 85 8.63 -5.90 10.68
C LEU A 85 8.76 -7.37 11.10
N PRO A 86 9.73 -7.71 11.98
CA PRO A 86 9.77 -9.02 12.59
C PRO A 86 8.57 -9.22 13.52
N THR A 87 8.16 -10.47 13.73
CA THR A 87 7.07 -10.81 14.66
C THR A 87 7.40 -10.44 16.11
N THR A 88 8.68 -10.35 16.44
CA THR A 88 9.23 -10.01 17.77
C THR A 88 9.61 -8.53 17.91
N THR A 89 9.02 -7.63 17.12
CA THR A 89 9.38 -6.22 17.19
C THR A 89 9.04 -5.60 18.56
N SER A 90 9.81 -4.58 18.96
CA SER A 90 9.68 -3.89 20.24
C SER A 90 9.70 -2.37 20.08
N GLY A 91 9.25 -1.63 21.09
CA GLY A 91 9.36 -0.17 21.13
C GLY A 91 8.57 0.59 20.06
N GLU A 92 9.12 1.70 19.59
CA GLU A 92 8.56 2.47 18.48
C GLU A 92 9.46 2.29 17.25
N ASN A 93 8.86 2.06 16.08
CA ASN A 93 9.61 1.79 14.85
C ASN A 93 9.38 2.95 13.87
N LEU A 94 10.34 3.87 13.74
CA LEU A 94 10.14 5.07 12.93
C LEU A 94 10.44 4.82 11.46
N VAL A 95 9.44 5.07 10.62
CA VAL A 95 9.59 4.93 9.17
C VAL A 95 10.21 6.21 8.62
N THR A 96 9.54 7.35 8.81
CA THR A 96 10.05 8.68 8.41
C THR A 96 9.74 9.72 9.45
N THR A 97 10.63 10.70 9.66
CA THR A 97 10.32 11.89 10.43
C THR A 97 11.08 13.11 9.93
N TRP A 98 10.47 14.28 10.01
CA TRP A 98 11.14 15.59 9.84
C TRP A 98 10.46 16.65 10.68
N GLY A 99 11.10 17.80 10.80
CA GLY A 99 10.53 18.95 11.49
C GLY A 99 11.26 19.27 12.80
N SER A 100 10.51 19.58 13.86
CA SER A 100 11.06 19.97 15.16
C SER A 100 10.39 19.26 16.33
N ASP A 101 11.22 18.84 17.29
CA ASP A 101 10.79 18.36 18.60
C ASP A 101 10.51 19.47 19.62
N ASN A 102 10.68 20.74 19.24
CA ASN A 102 10.54 21.87 20.15
C ASN A 102 9.18 22.57 20.03
N VAL A 103 8.36 22.21 19.03
CA VAL A 103 7.12 22.91 18.69
C VAL A 103 6.00 21.91 18.46
N ASN A 104 4.89 22.04 19.18
CA ASN A 104 3.67 21.27 18.92
C ASN A 104 3.15 21.59 17.52
N GLY A 105 2.84 20.57 16.71
CA GLY A 105 2.50 20.72 15.30
C GLY A 105 3.72 20.87 14.38
N GLY A 106 4.92 21.04 14.95
CA GLY A 106 6.16 21.33 14.24
C GLY A 106 6.86 20.12 13.62
N ARG A 107 6.33 18.91 13.80
CA ARG A 107 6.89 17.64 13.31
C ARG A 107 5.90 16.94 12.38
N PHE A 108 6.40 16.11 11.47
CA PHE A 108 5.60 15.12 10.77
C PHE A 108 6.32 13.78 10.87
N THR A 109 5.70 12.80 11.56
CA THR A 109 6.31 11.50 11.83
C THR A 109 5.36 10.38 11.44
N VAL A 110 5.79 9.54 10.52
CA VAL A 110 5.18 8.24 10.25
C VAL A 110 5.98 7.18 10.98
N ARG A 111 5.32 6.45 11.89
CA ARG A 111 5.94 5.34 12.61
C ARG A 111 4.99 4.18 12.73
N ILE A 112 5.51 3.08 13.23
CA ILE A 112 4.74 1.93 13.66
C ILE A 112 4.85 1.85 15.19
N ASN A 113 3.69 1.81 15.84
CA ASN A 113 3.55 2.01 17.27
C ASN A 113 2.86 0.80 17.92
N SER A 114 3.31 0.41 19.11
CA SER A 114 2.64 -0.64 19.88
C SER A 114 1.30 -0.13 20.44
N VAL A 115 0.22 -0.84 20.13
CA VAL A 115 -1.15 -0.62 20.61
C VAL A 115 -1.69 -1.95 21.11
N SER A 116 -1.81 -2.08 22.43
CA SER A 116 -2.29 -3.30 23.09
C SER A 116 -1.54 -4.57 22.67
N GLY A 117 -0.23 -4.46 22.47
CA GLY A 117 0.64 -5.59 22.09
C GLY A 117 0.71 -5.88 20.59
N SER A 118 0.00 -5.14 19.74
CA SER A 118 0.12 -5.21 18.28
C SER A 118 0.75 -3.95 17.72
N TYR A 119 1.49 -4.06 16.61
CA TYR A 119 2.17 -2.92 16.00
C TYR A 119 1.39 -2.37 14.84
N LYS A 120 1.00 -1.08 14.93
CA LYS A 120 0.08 -0.44 14.00
C LYS A 120 0.68 0.84 13.44
N LEU A 121 0.30 1.19 12.21
CA LEU A 121 0.70 2.45 11.59
C LEU A 121 0.25 3.64 12.44
N ARG A 122 1.09 4.67 12.54
CA ARG A 122 0.79 5.90 13.28
C ARG A 122 1.32 7.12 12.56
N ILE A 123 0.50 8.17 12.53
CA ILE A 123 0.91 9.54 12.20
C ILE A 123 0.88 10.40 13.45
N GLU A 124 1.88 11.26 13.64
CA GLU A 124 1.86 12.27 14.71
C GLU A 124 2.66 13.54 14.37
N ASN A 125 2.37 14.61 15.11
CA ASN A 125 2.92 15.95 14.82
C ASN A 125 3.52 16.66 16.03
N LYS A 126 4.11 15.93 16.99
CA LYS A 126 4.65 16.44 18.28
C LYS A 126 3.61 17.01 19.26
N GLY A 127 2.34 17.13 18.89
CA GLY A 127 1.24 17.54 19.79
C GLY A 127 0.04 16.58 19.81
N GLY A 128 0.16 15.39 19.22
CA GLY A 128 -0.89 14.39 19.12
C GLY A 128 -0.64 13.44 17.95
N GLY A 129 -1.45 12.38 17.84
CA GLY A 129 -1.31 11.42 16.75
C GLY A 129 -2.44 10.41 16.71
N ILE A 130 -2.56 9.74 15.56
CA ILE A 130 -3.61 8.76 15.24
C ILE A 130 -2.94 7.42 14.98
N ASN A 131 -3.40 6.38 15.65
CA ASN A 131 -3.03 5.00 15.36
C ASN A 131 -4.04 4.38 14.39
N GLY A 132 -3.56 3.54 13.49
CA GLY A 132 -4.36 2.63 12.70
C GLY A 132 -4.90 1.46 13.52
N ASN A 133 -5.59 0.54 12.86
CA ASN A 133 -6.14 -0.67 13.44
C ASN A 133 -5.44 -1.95 12.97
N ILE A 134 -4.81 -1.92 11.79
CA ILE A 134 -4.17 -3.08 11.16
C ILE A 134 -2.82 -3.37 11.83
N THR A 135 -2.58 -4.66 12.10
CA THR A 135 -1.32 -5.17 12.67
C THR A 135 -0.30 -5.39 11.55
N LEU A 136 0.94 -4.92 11.75
CA LEU A 136 2.03 -4.91 10.76
C LEU A 136 3.23 -5.81 11.14
N ASN A 137 3.29 -6.32 12.37
CA ASN A 137 4.39 -7.18 12.83
C ASN A 137 4.09 -8.67 12.65
N ASP A 138 3.66 -9.06 11.46
CA ASP A 138 3.35 -10.45 11.12
C ASP A 138 4.50 -11.15 10.35
N GLY A 139 5.61 -10.44 10.09
CA GLY A 139 6.74 -10.95 9.32
C GLY A 139 6.59 -10.82 7.81
N ASN A 140 5.55 -10.15 7.31
CA ASN A 140 5.31 -9.92 5.89
C ASN A 140 5.56 -8.46 5.49
N TRP A 141 5.68 -8.24 4.18
CA TRP A 141 5.73 -6.91 3.61
C TRP A 141 4.33 -6.31 3.58
N HIS A 142 4.22 -5.06 4.02
CA HIS A 142 3.03 -4.24 3.90
C HIS A 142 3.36 -2.93 3.20
N HIS A 143 2.48 -2.48 2.32
CA HIS A 143 2.53 -1.11 1.82
C HIS A 143 1.78 -0.21 2.80
N ILE A 144 2.43 0.86 3.26
CA ILE A 144 1.80 1.86 4.13
C ILE A 144 1.72 3.18 3.40
N ALA A 145 0.64 3.93 3.64
CA ALA A 145 0.56 5.32 3.24
C ALA A 145 -0.15 6.18 4.28
N VAL A 146 0.28 7.43 4.40
CA VAL A 146 -0.35 8.46 5.24
C VAL A 146 -0.54 9.71 4.41
N THR A 147 -1.76 10.23 4.37
CA THR A 147 -2.06 11.51 3.73
C THR A 147 -2.45 12.55 4.77
N TYR A 148 -2.09 13.80 4.53
CA TYR A 148 -2.62 14.96 5.23
C TYR A 148 -3.05 16.03 4.23
N ASP A 149 -4.23 16.60 4.43
CA ASP A 149 -4.72 17.74 3.65
C ASP A 149 -5.45 18.75 4.54
N ASN A 150 -4.90 19.95 4.69
CA ASN A 150 -5.49 21.01 5.51
C ASN A 150 -6.62 21.78 4.81
N ALA A 151 -6.85 21.56 3.51
CA ALA A 151 -8.00 22.12 2.80
C ALA A 151 -9.31 21.40 3.17
N ILE A 152 -9.22 20.20 3.77
CA ILE A 152 -10.38 19.42 4.22
C ILE A 152 -10.77 19.86 5.64
N LEU A 153 -12.09 19.97 5.88
CA LEU A 153 -12.65 20.43 7.15
C LEU A 153 -12.61 19.39 8.28
N SER A 154 -12.64 18.10 7.95
CA SER A 154 -12.57 16.99 8.91
C SER A 154 -11.90 15.77 8.29
N ASN A 155 -11.35 14.90 9.14
CA ASN A 155 -10.58 13.73 8.71
C ASN A 155 -9.39 14.10 7.82
N ARG A 156 -8.66 15.14 8.24
CA ARG A 156 -7.51 15.67 7.49
C ARG A 156 -6.40 14.65 7.33
N TYR A 157 -6.29 13.69 8.25
CA TYR A 157 -5.35 12.57 8.15
C TYR A 157 -6.05 11.29 7.73
N LYS A 158 -5.40 10.52 6.86
CA LYS A 158 -5.83 9.18 6.48
C LYS A 158 -4.62 8.25 6.45
N LEU A 159 -4.80 7.06 6.99
CA LEU A 159 -3.80 6.00 7.08
C LEU A 159 -4.29 4.84 6.23
N TYR A 160 -3.39 4.27 5.45
CA TYR A 160 -3.66 3.15 4.55
C TYR A 160 -2.65 2.04 4.79
N VAL A 161 -3.13 0.80 4.70
CA VAL A 161 -2.29 -0.40 4.69
C VAL A 161 -2.75 -1.29 3.53
N ASP A 162 -1.80 -1.72 2.71
CA ASP A 162 -2.00 -2.54 1.51
C ASP A 162 -3.05 -1.96 0.56
N GLY A 163 -3.00 -0.62 0.39
CA GLY A 163 -3.92 0.15 -0.46
C GLY A 163 -5.32 0.38 0.12
N ASN A 164 -5.64 -0.20 1.29
CA ASN A 164 -6.94 -0.04 1.94
C ASN A 164 -6.90 1.06 3.00
N LEU A 165 -7.96 1.88 3.09
CA LEU A 165 -8.10 2.85 4.18
C LEU A 165 -8.25 2.10 5.50
N ASP A 166 -7.32 2.33 6.43
CA ASP A 166 -7.34 1.76 7.78
C ASP A 166 -8.11 2.68 8.73
N VAL A 167 -7.64 3.93 8.87
CA VAL A 167 -8.21 4.94 9.77
C VAL A 167 -8.14 6.32 9.13
N GLN A 168 -9.10 7.16 9.45
CA GLN A 168 -9.05 8.59 9.20
C GLN A 168 -9.44 9.37 10.46
N GLY A 169 -8.97 10.61 10.56
CA GLY A 169 -9.31 11.45 11.70
C GLY A 169 -8.56 12.77 11.72
N ASP A 170 -8.73 13.49 12.82
CA ASP A 170 -8.06 14.76 13.08
C ASP A 170 -7.18 14.68 14.31
N ILE A 171 -6.01 15.31 14.23
CA ILE A 171 -5.18 15.61 15.39
C ILE A 171 -5.60 17.01 15.89
N SER A 172 -5.83 17.14 17.20
CA SER A 172 -6.26 18.40 17.83
C SER A 172 -5.24 19.52 17.60
N THR A 173 -3.96 19.21 17.77
CA THR A 173 -2.85 20.09 17.41
C THR A 173 -2.78 20.24 15.89
N LEU A 174 -2.87 21.47 15.40
CA LEU A 174 -2.73 21.77 13.97
C LEU A 174 -1.31 21.47 13.49
N THR A 175 -1.20 20.89 12.29
CA THR A 175 0.11 20.71 11.65
C THR A 175 0.61 22.04 11.10
N ASN A 176 1.83 22.37 11.48
CA ASN A 176 2.59 23.50 10.99
C ASN A 176 4.09 23.15 11.09
N THR A 177 4.52 22.22 10.23
CA THR A 177 5.86 21.63 10.32
C THR A 177 6.95 22.68 10.08
N VAL A 178 8.02 22.68 10.88
CA VAL A 178 9.06 23.71 10.83
C VAL A 178 10.40 23.16 10.35
N ALA A 179 11.20 23.96 9.66
CA ALA A 179 12.51 23.52 9.14
C ALA A 179 13.58 23.53 10.24
N LEU A 180 13.74 22.41 10.95
CA LEU A 180 14.82 22.25 11.92
C LEU A 180 15.62 20.97 11.69
N THR A 181 14.94 19.86 11.40
CA THR A 181 15.56 18.59 11.05
C THR A 181 15.04 18.14 9.70
N ASN A 182 15.97 17.95 8.76
CA ASN A 182 15.69 17.33 7.47
C ASN A 182 15.18 15.91 7.65
N MET A 183 14.46 15.40 6.66
CA MET A 183 13.84 14.08 6.70
C MET A 183 14.85 12.98 7.00
N ILE A 184 14.48 12.17 7.99
CA ILE A 184 15.19 10.99 8.47
C ILE A 184 14.31 9.78 8.17
N ILE A 185 14.91 8.70 7.69
CA ILE A 185 14.28 7.39 7.55
C ILE A 185 14.90 6.46 8.60
N GLY A 186 14.07 5.69 9.30
CA GLY A 186 14.55 4.64 10.22
C GLY A 186 14.79 5.05 11.68
N ARG A 187 14.70 6.34 12.05
CA ARG A 187 14.83 6.75 13.46
C ARG A 187 14.13 8.04 13.85
N ARG A 188 14.13 8.32 15.15
CA ARG A 188 13.65 9.57 15.77
C ARG A 188 14.61 10.74 15.56
N ILE A 189 14.06 11.96 15.55
CA ILE A 189 14.85 13.21 15.54
C ILE A 189 15.82 13.25 16.72
N ASN A 190 15.32 13.02 17.94
CA ASN A 190 16.15 12.86 19.12
C ASN A 190 16.34 11.36 19.45
N PRO A 191 17.50 10.77 19.12
CA PRO A 191 17.75 9.34 19.30
C PRO A 191 17.85 8.91 20.78
N SER A 192 18.03 9.84 21.72
CA SER A 192 18.06 9.53 23.16
C SER A 192 16.73 9.00 23.70
N PHE A 193 15.64 9.16 22.96
CA PHE A 193 14.33 8.58 23.27
C PHE A 193 14.08 7.24 22.54
N GLY A 194 15.11 6.63 21.95
CA GLY A 194 14.99 5.44 21.11
C GLY A 194 14.22 5.74 19.82
N GLY A 195 13.35 4.81 19.42
CA GLY A 195 12.56 4.95 18.20
C GLY A 195 13.31 4.61 16.93
N PHE A 196 14.20 3.61 16.99
CA PHE A 196 14.87 3.05 15.83
C PHE A 196 14.00 1.99 15.18
N PHE A 197 13.99 1.96 13.86
CA PHE A 197 13.25 0.95 13.12
C PHE A 197 13.96 -0.40 13.21
N ASN A 198 13.21 -1.47 13.48
CA ASN A 198 13.68 -2.84 13.41
C ASN A 198 12.90 -3.58 12.30
N GLY A 199 13.59 -3.88 11.20
CA GLY A 199 13.01 -4.55 10.04
C GLY A 199 13.58 -4.03 8.73
N SER A 200 12.78 -4.13 7.66
CA SER A 200 13.14 -3.65 6.33
C SER A 200 12.22 -2.51 5.88
N ILE A 201 12.78 -1.51 5.19
CA ILE A 201 12.04 -0.43 4.52
C ILE A 201 12.47 -0.38 3.05
N ASP A 202 11.51 -0.23 2.15
CA ASP A 202 11.75 -0.05 0.72
C ASP A 202 10.84 1.04 0.12
N GLU A 203 11.26 1.61 -1.02
CA GLU A 203 10.46 2.53 -1.86
C GLU A 203 9.77 3.68 -1.09
N VAL A 204 10.51 4.35 -0.19
CA VAL A 204 10.02 5.53 0.53
C VAL A 204 9.75 6.69 -0.44
N ARG A 205 8.53 7.24 -0.43
CA ARG A 205 8.14 8.41 -1.22
C ARG A 205 7.37 9.43 -0.37
N VAL A 206 7.58 10.71 -0.68
CA VAL A 206 6.94 11.89 -0.05
C VAL A 206 6.49 12.87 -1.12
#